data_AF-A0A382DNF7-F1
#
_entry.id   AF-A0A382DNF7-F1
#
_cell.length_a   1.000
_cell.length_b   1.000
_cell.length_c   1.000
_cell.angle_alpha   90.00
_cell.angle_beta   90.00
_cell.angle_gamma   90.00
#
_symmetry.space_group_name_H-M   'P 1'
#
loop_
_entity.id
_entity.type
_entity.pdbx_description
1 polymer ?
#
loop_
_entity_poly.entity_id
_entity_poly.type
_entity_poly.pdbx_seq_one_letter_code
_entity_poly.pdbx_strand_id
1 'polypeptide(L)'
;IEYAVRVSEALKPYNIKWLEDYMLPEDMDSYAKLRARVPGQTLATGEHWYTIHPFADAAGRGLVDILQPDIQWVGGMTASIRICHIAEAHGLTVIGHAGMNYPYGQHLAYAMPVIPWGERSEGVSPPGVPLEEMVSLPGTPVIKNGYVKPSDAPGFGIEVSLDWLEERAVR
;
A
#
# COMPACT_ATOMS: atom_id res chain seq x y z
N ILE A 1 -9.67 14.42 -14.21
CA ILE A 1 -11.08 13.98 -14.06
C ILE A 1 -11.67 13.37 -15.34
N GLU A 2 -11.94 14.11 -16.42
CA GLU A 2 -12.68 13.55 -17.59
C GLU A 2 -12.07 12.28 -18.18
N TYR A 3 -10.73 12.21 -18.23
CA TYR A 3 -10.03 11.02 -18.70
C TYR A 3 -10.32 9.80 -17.81
N ALA A 4 -10.18 9.94 -16.48
CA ALA A 4 -10.46 8.87 -15.53
C ALA A 4 -11.92 8.38 -15.61
N VAL A 5 -12.88 9.30 -15.82
CA VAL A 5 -14.29 8.91 -16.03
C VAL A 5 -14.45 8.08 -17.30
N ARG A 6 -13.90 8.53 -18.44
CA ARG A 6 -13.97 7.74 -19.69
C ARG A 6 -13.30 6.38 -19.58
N VAL A 7 -12.16 6.30 -18.87
CA VAL A 7 -11.46 5.05 -18.60
C VAL A 7 -12.33 4.12 -17.74
N SER A 8 -12.90 4.62 -16.64
CA SER A 8 -13.80 3.83 -15.78
C SER A 8 -14.99 3.28 -16.58
N GLU A 9 -15.63 4.12 -17.42
CA GLU A 9 -16.74 3.69 -18.29
C GLU A 9 -16.32 2.62 -19.30
N ALA A 10 -15.19 2.81 -19.98
CA ALA A 10 -14.66 1.86 -20.95
C ALA A 10 -14.28 0.51 -20.32
N LEU A 11 -13.91 0.52 -19.03
CA LEU A 11 -13.48 -0.65 -18.29
C LEU A 11 -14.62 -1.44 -17.61
N LYS A 12 -15.85 -0.90 -17.58
CA LYS A 12 -17.02 -1.58 -16.96
C LYS A 12 -17.22 -3.03 -17.40
N PRO A 13 -17.12 -3.39 -18.70
CA PRO A 13 -17.33 -4.78 -19.14
C PRO A 13 -16.35 -5.79 -18.54
N TYR A 14 -15.21 -5.33 -18.04
CA TYR A 14 -14.14 -6.19 -17.51
C TYR A 14 -14.20 -6.37 -16.00
N ASN A 15 -15.15 -5.72 -15.31
CA ASN A 15 -15.31 -5.79 -13.84
C ASN A 15 -13.99 -5.50 -13.10
N ILE A 16 -13.30 -4.42 -13.50
CA ILE A 16 -12.04 -4.02 -12.89
C ILE A 16 -12.23 -3.80 -11.39
N LYS A 17 -11.37 -4.46 -10.61
CA LYS A 17 -11.53 -4.56 -9.15
C LYS A 17 -11.44 -3.21 -8.46
N TRP A 18 -10.47 -2.38 -8.82
CA TRP A 18 -10.34 -0.98 -8.40
C TRP A 18 -9.57 -0.15 -9.44
N LEU A 19 -9.70 1.17 -9.34
CA LEU A 19 -8.83 2.13 -10.01
C LEU A 19 -7.92 2.79 -8.96
N GLU A 20 -6.65 2.94 -9.29
CA GLU A 20 -5.59 3.39 -8.38
C GLU A 20 -4.96 4.70 -8.87
N ASP A 21 -4.57 5.57 -7.92
CA ASP A 21 -3.76 6.79 -8.14
C ASP A 21 -4.14 7.59 -9.41
N TYR A 22 -5.44 7.87 -9.49
CA TYR A 22 -6.10 8.44 -10.67
C TYR A 22 -6.22 9.98 -10.64
N MET A 23 -5.84 10.64 -9.55
CA MET A 23 -5.80 12.10 -9.37
C MET A 23 -4.47 12.53 -8.74
N LEU A 24 -4.18 13.84 -8.79
CA LEU A 24 -3.09 14.42 -8.02
C LEU A 24 -3.39 14.26 -6.52
N PRO A 25 -2.41 13.81 -5.69
CA PRO A 25 -2.64 13.49 -4.28
C PRO A 25 -3.22 14.66 -3.47
N GLU A 26 -2.82 15.90 -3.77
CA GLU A 26 -3.21 17.08 -3.00
C GLU A 26 -4.61 17.60 -3.35
N ASP A 27 -5.20 17.17 -4.47
CA ASP A 27 -6.46 17.69 -4.99
C ASP A 27 -7.67 16.85 -4.52
N MET A 28 -7.96 16.92 -3.22
CA MET A 28 -9.10 16.22 -2.59
C MET A 28 -10.46 16.58 -3.22
N ASP A 29 -10.59 17.76 -3.81
CA ASP A 29 -11.80 18.17 -4.51
C ASP A 29 -11.97 17.44 -5.84
N SER A 30 -10.88 17.16 -6.56
CA SER A 30 -10.91 16.30 -7.73
C SER A 30 -11.26 14.85 -7.39
N TYR A 31 -10.79 14.34 -6.25
CA TYR A 31 -11.25 13.02 -5.74
C TYR A 31 -12.77 13.01 -5.53
N ALA A 32 -13.31 14.03 -4.84
CA ALA A 32 -14.76 14.14 -4.61
C ALA A 32 -15.56 14.23 -5.92
N LYS A 33 -15.10 15.07 -6.88
CA LYS A 33 -15.72 15.20 -8.20
C LYS A 33 -15.70 13.90 -8.99
N LEU A 34 -14.62 13.12 -8.90
CA LEU A 34 -14.54 11.81 -9.55
C LEU A 34 -15.48 10.81 -8.88
N ARG A 35 -15.42 10.67 -7.55
CA ARG A 35 -16.26 9.74 -6.77
C ARG A 35 -17.74 9.91 -7.09
N ALA A 36 -18.22 11.15 -7.19
CA ALA A 36 -19.60 11.47 -7.56
C ALA A 36 -20.00 10.99 -8.97
N ARG A 37 -19.04 10.83 -9.88
CA ARG A 37 -19.27 10.45 -11.29
C ARG A 37 -19.05 8.96 -11.56
N VAL A 38 -18.34 8.25 -10.70
CA VAL A 38 -18.10 6.80 -10.80
C VAL A 38 -18.46 6.07 -9.50
N PRO A 39 -19.66 6.26 -8.94
CA PRO A 39 -20.00 5.79 -7.59
C PRO A 39 -20.01 4.25 -7.44
N GLY A 40 -20.07 3.50 -8.54
CA GLY A 40 -20.04 2.04 -8.53
C GLY A 40 -18.65 1.41 -8.71
N GLN A 41 -17.60 2.22 -8.90
CA GLN A 41 -16.24 1.74 -9.07
C GLN A 41 -15.48 1.84 -7.75
N THR A 42 -14.82 0.76 -7.34
CA THR A 42 -13.89 0.80 -6.20
C THR A 42 -12.72 1.71 -6.54
N LEU A 43 -12.38 2.61 -5.63
CA LEU A 43 -11.29 3.57 -5.77
C LEU A 43 -10.26 3.37 -4.66
N ALA A 44 -8.98 3.38 -5.06
CA ALA A 44 -7.84 3.22 -4.16
C ALA A 44 -6.83 4.35 -4.39
N THR A 45 -6.22 4.85 -3.32
CA THR A 45 -5.12 5.82 -3.39
C THR A 45 -4.43 5.95 -2.03
N GLY A 46 -3.34 6.71 -1.99
CA GLY A 46 -2.78 7.24 -0.74
C GLY A 46 -1.30 6.94 -0.52
N GLU A 47 -0.61 6.34 -1.49
CA GLU A 47 0.84 6.10 -1.38
C GLU A 47 1.59 7.43 -1.25
N HIS A 48 1.13 8.46 -1.97
CA HIS A 48 1.65 9.83 -1.94
C HIS A 48 0.96 10.75 -0.93
N TRP A 49 0.22 10.20 0.04
CA TRP A 49 -0.30 10.96 1.16
C TRP A 49 0.60 10.81 2.38
N TYR A 50 0.92 11.94 3.00
CA TYR A 50 1.82 11.99 4.15
C TYR A 50 1.08 12.40 5.42
N THR A 51 1.49 11.84 6.57
CA THR A 51 0.80 11.95 7.86
C THR A 51 -0.59 11.34 7.86
N ILE A 52 -1.30 11.42 8.98
CA ILE A 52 -2.66 10.86 9.12
C ILE A 52 -3.76 11.75 8.52
N HIS A 53 -3.46 13.03 8.27
CA HIS A 53 -4.50 14.03 7.97
C HIS A 53 -5.19 13.84 6.61
N PRO A 54 -4.47 13.57 5.51
CA PRO A 54 -5.12 13.31 4.22
C PRO A 54 -6.03 12.07 4.27
N PHE A 55 -5.60 11.03 4.98
CA PHE A 55 -6.38 9.80 5.17
C PHE A 55 -7.65 10.06 5.98
N ALA A 56 -7.56 10.87 7.04
CA ALA A 56 -8.73 11.28 7.82
C ALA A 56 -9.72 12.10 7.00
N ASP A 57 -9.24 13.03 6.16
CA ASP A 57 -10.11 13.81 5.25
C ASP A 57 -10.79 12.91 4.22
N ALA A 58 -10.02 12.04 3.56
CA ALA A 58 -10.54 11.12 2.56
C ALA A 58 -11.57 10.14 3.12
N ALA A 59 -11.32 9.58 4.32
CA ALA A 59 -12.25 8.70 5.01
C ALA A 59 -13.51 9.45 5.47
N GLY A 60 -13.34 10.64 6.05
CA GLY A 60 -14.44 11.49 6.51
C GLY A 60 -15.38 11.95 5.39
N ARG A 61 -14.83 12.18 4.20
CA ARG A 61 -15.59 12.60 3.00
C ARG A 61 -16.03 11.43 2.11
N GLY A 62 -15.62 10.19 2.43
CA GLY A 62 -15.95 9.01 1.63
C GLY A 62 -15.39 9.05 0.20
N LEU A 63 -14.15 9.53 0.04
CA LEU A 63 -13.54 9.77 -1.27
C LEU A 63 -13.07 8.49 -1.96
N VAL A 64 -12.66 7.50 -1.18
CA VAL A 64 -12.06 6.23 -1.64
C VAL A 64 -12.52 5.07 -0.78
N ASP A 65 -12.30 3.85 -1.27
CA ASP A 65 -12.69 2.60 -0.60
C ASP A 65 -11.47 1.88 0.02
N ILE A 66 -10.28 2.10 -0.55
CA ILE A 66 -9.02 1.48 -0.12
C ILE A 66 -7.99 2.59 0.12
N LEU A 67 -7.41 2.62 1.32
CA LEU A 67 -6.31 3.50 1.69
C LEU A 67 -4.98 2.76 1.49
N GLN A 68 -4.02 3.41 0.83
CA GLN A 68 -2.76 2.77 0.43
C GLN A 68 -1.51 3.48 0.99
N PRO A 69 -1.40 3.71 2.31
CA PRO A 69 -0.21 4.36 2.86
C PRO A 69 1.04 3.52 2.59
N ASP A 70 2.10 4.15 2.11
CA ASP A 70 3.43 3.55 2.18
C ASP A 70 4.00 3.76 3.60
N ILE A 71 4.33 2.67 4.30
CA ILE A 71 4.81 2.73 5.68
C ILE A 71 6.13 3.50 5.84
N GLN A 72 6.99 3.50 4.82
CA GLN A 72 8.27 4.21 4.83
C GLN A 72 8.09 5.70 4.51
N TRP A 73 6.98 6.10 3.88
CA TRP A 73 6.77 7.48 3.44
C TRP A 73 5.79 8.25 4.34
N VAL A 74 4.72 7.59 4.79
CA VAL A 74 3.57 8.23 5.46
C VAL A 74 3.88 8.79 6.87
N GLY A 75 4.99 8.38 7.47
CA GLY A 75 5.35 8.69 8.86
C GLY A 75 5.60 7.46 9.73
N GLY A 76 5.86 6.29 9.13
CA GLY A 76 6.26 5.08 9.85
C GLY A 76 5.10 4.28 10.42
N MET A 77 5.46 3.19 11.11
CA MET A 77 4.53 2.24 11.75
C MET A 77 3.45 2.94 12.60
N THR A 78 3.83 3.95 13.38
CA THR A 78 2.89 4.70 14.23
C THR A 78 1.80 5.40 13.42
N ALA A 79 2.16 6.04 12.30
CA ALA A 79 1.18 6.68 11.43
C ALA A 79 0.32 5.63 10.73
N SER A 80 0.91 4.55 10.23
CA SER A 80 0.19 3.47 9.56
C SER A 80 -0.85 2.79 10.46
N ILE A 81 -0.53 2.52 11.74
CA ILE A 81 -1.50 1.99 12.72
C ILE A 81 -2.66 2.95 12.93
N ARG A 82 -2.39 4.26 13.05
CA ARG A 82 -3.45 5.28 13.19
C ARG A 82 -4.35 5.34 11.95
N ILE A 83 -3.77 5.21 10.76
CA ILE A 83 -4.52 5.13 9.50
C ILE A 83 -5.38 3.88 9.44
N CYS A 84 -4.88 2.73 9.92
CA CYS A 84 -5.69 1.52 10.04
C CYS A 84 -6.90 1.72 10.95
N HIS A 85 -6.75 2.38 12.11
CA HIS A 85 -7.89 2.70 12.97
C HIS A 85 -8.86 3.71 12.34
N ILE A 86 -8.36 4.68 11.57
CA ILE A 86 -9.23 5.59 10.78
C ILE A 86 -10.04 4.78 9.77
N ALA A 87 -9.41 3.87 9.04
CA ALA A 87 -10.09 3.01 8.08
C ALA A 87 -11.14 2.14 8.76
N GLU A 88 -10.80 1.51 9.88
CA GLU A 88 -11.71 0.68 10.68
C GLU A 88 -12.96 1.45 11.09
N ALA A 89 -12.79 2.67 11.61
CA ALA A 89 -13.90 3.52 12.04
C ALA A 89 -14.84 3.93 10.89
N HIS A 90 -14.34 3.90 9.65
CA HIS A 90 -15.10 4.27 8.44
C HIS A 90 -15.50 3.06 7.59
N GLY A 91 -15.22 1.83 8.02
CA GLY A 91 -15.51 0.63 7.25
C GLY A 91 -14.70 0.52 5.94
N LEU A 92 -13.53 1.16 5.89
CA LEU A 92 -12.62 1.12 4.75
C LEU A 92 -11.57 0.02 4.91
N THR A 93 -10.94 -0.33 3.79
CA THR A 93 -9.82 -1.27 3.77
C THR A 93 -8.49 -0.53 3.67
N VAL A 94 -7.42 -1.12 4.23
CA VAL A 94 -6.05 -0.66 4.01
C VAL A 94 -5.29 -1.71 3.22
N ILE A 95 -4.61 -1.31 2.15
CA ILE A 95 -3.66 -2.15 1.42
C ILE A 95 -2.43 -1.28 1.20
N GLY A 96 -1.46 -1.38 2.11
CA GLY A 96 -0.29 -0.49 2.09
C GLY A 96 0.53 -0.66 0.81
N HIS A 97 0.89 0.47 0.19
CA HIS A 97 1.72 0.50 -1.00
C HIS A 97 2.98 -0.32 -0.77
N ALA A 98 3.19 -1.30 -1.65
CA ALA A 98 4.30 -2.23 -1.64
C ALA A 98 4.58 -2.88 -0.27
N GLY A 99 3.55 -3.04 0.57
CA GLY A 99 3.69 -3.40 1.98
C GLY A 99 4.39 -4.73 2.23
N MET A 100 4.40 -5.64 1.26
CA MET A 100 5.07 -6.95 1.38
C MET A 100 6.55 -6.92 0.97
N ASN A 101 7.07 -5.80 0.44
CA ASN A 101 8.48 -5.68 0.07
C ASN A 101 9.41 -5.79 1.28
N TYR A 102 8.96 -5.29 2.43
CA TYR A 102 9.77 -5.18 3.65
C TYR A 102 9.01 -5.72 4.86
N PRO A 103 9.72 -6.21 5.90
CA PRO A 103 9.09 -6.74 7.09
C PRO A 103 8.17 -5.72 7.79
N TYR A 104 8.42 -4.41 7.63
CA TYR A 104 7.62 -3.35 8.21
C TYR A 104 6.13 -3.47 7.85
N GLY A 105 5.82 -3.56 6.55
CA GLY A 105 4.45 -3.68 6.08
C GLY A 105 3.90 -5.10 6.26
N GLN A 106 4.74 -6.13 6.19
CA GLN A 106 4.34 -7.51 6.48
C GLN A 106 3.83 -7.66 7.92
N HIS A 107 4.57 -7.14 8.91
CA HIS A 107 4.15 -7.16 10.31
C HIS A 107 2.87 -6.33 10.54
N LEU A 108 2.74 -5.17 9.89
CA LEU A 108 1.53 -4.36 9.97
C LEU A 108 0.31 -5.12 9.44
N ALA A 109 0.41 -5.69 8.24
CA ALA A 109 -0.66 -6.47 7.61
C ALA A 109 -1.06 -7.69 8.44
N TYR A 110 -0.08 -8.37 9.04
CA TYR A 110 -0.34 -9.52 9.90
C TYR A 110 -1.06 -9.15 11.20
N ALA A 111 -0.86 -7.93 11.71
CA ALA A 111 -1.43 -7.46 12.96
C ALA A 111 -2.79 -6.74 12.82
N MET A 112 -3.06 -6.11 11.67
CA MET A 112 -4.23 -5.24 11.49
C MET A 112 -5.33 -5.91 10.64
N PRO A 113 -6.52 -6.22 11.20
CA PRO A 113 -7.60 -6.92 10.49
C PRO A 113 -8.17 -6.17 9.28
N VAL A 114 -8.04 -4.84 9.24
CA VAL A 114 -8.45 -4.01 8.10
C VAL A 114 -7.56 -4.16 6.87
N ILE A 115 -6.50 -4.97 6.96
CA ILE A 115 -5.58 -5.29 5.85
C ILE A 115 -5.84 -6.73 5.38
N PRO A 116 -6.69 -6.95 4.37
CA PRO A 116 -7.04 -8.28 3.88
C PRO A 116 -5.98 -8.85 2.93
N TRP A 117 -5.23 -7.98 2.26
CA TRP A 117 -4.20 -8.34 1.29
C TRP A 117 -2.95 -7.48 1.45
N GLY A 118 -1.82 -8.05 1.05
CA GLY A 118 -0.57 -7.32 0.92
C GLY A 118 -0.19 -7.14 -0.54
N GLU A 119 0.36 -5.98 -0.87
CA GLU A 119 0.92 -5.70 -2.19
C GLU A 119 2.43 -5.97 -2.22
N ARG A 120 2.93 -6.51 -3.33
CA ARG A 120 4.36 -6.63 -3.63
C ARG A 120 4.65 -5.90 -4.94
N SER A 121 5.41 -4.80 -4.89
CA SER A 121 5.60 -3.89 -6.04
C SER A 121 7.09 -3.67 -6.44
N GLU A 122 8.05 -3.58 -5.49
CA GLU A 122 9.45 -3.29 -5.85
C GLU A 122 10.13 -4.44 -6.59
N GLY A 123 10.32 -4.29 -7.89
CA GLY A 123 10.82 -5.39 -8.70
C GLY A 123 9.75 -6.47 -8.81
N VAL A 124 8.73 -6.19 -9.64
CA VAL A 124 8.01 -7.23 -10.38
C VAL A 124 9.11 -8.11 -10.93
N SER A 125 9.33 -9.23 -10.24
CA SER A 125 10.40 -10.12 -10.60
C SER A 125 10.22 -10.40 -12.09
N PRO A 126 11.20 -10.07 -12.96
CA PRO A 126 11.03 -10.30 -14.38
C PRO A 126 10.49 -11.72 -14.59
N PRO A 127 9.58 -11.97 -15.53
CA PRO A 127 9.01 -13.30 -15.70
C PRO A 127 10.10 -14.39 -15.67
N GLY A 128 10.03 -15.27 -14.68
CA GLY A 128 11.02 -16.34 -14.45
C GLY A 128 12.10 -16.06 -13.39
N VAL A 129 12.19 -14.86 -12.84
CA VAL A 129 13.08 -14.55 -11.71
C VAL A 129 12.37 -14.91 -10.39
N PRO A 130 12.99 -15.65 -9.47
CA PRO A 130 12.44 -15.94 -8.15
C PRO A 130 12.30 -14.68 -7.27
N LEU A 131 11.25 -14.63 -6.44
CA LEU A 131 11.06 -13.50 -5.51
C LEU A 131 12.17 -13.43 -4.44
N GLU A 132 12.83 -14.54 -4.15
CA GLU A 132 13.98 -14.64 -3.25
C GLU A 132 15.16 -13.80 -3.73
N GLU A 133 15.34 -13.64 -5.05
CA GLU A 133 16.41 -12.81 -5.63
C GLU A 133 16.09 -11.31 -5.57
N MET A 134 14.83 -10.96 -5.29
CA MET A 134 14.35 -9.58 -5.22
C MET A 134 14.30 -9.04 -3.77
N VAL A 135 14.95 -9.73 -2.82
CA VAL A 135 15.02 -9.31 -1.42
C VAL A 135 16.14 -8.31 -1.23
N SER A 136 15.79 -7.06 -0.90
CA SER A 136 16.78 -6.01 -0.63
C SER A 136 17.30 -6.00 0.80
N LEU A 137 16.45 -6.24 1.80
CA LEU A 137 16.85 -6.29 3.21
C LEU A 137 17.04 -7.75 3.68
N PRO A 138 18.24 -8.14 4.16
CA PRO A 138 18.48 -9.48 4.70
C PRO A 138 17.49 -9.83 5.82
N GLY A 139 17.06 -11.08 5.85
CA GLY A 139 16.07 -11.57 6.82
C GLY A 139 14.61 -11.30 6.44
N THR A 140 14.34 -10.57 5.34
CA THR A 140 12.96 -10.32 4.89
C THR A 140 12.29 -11.61 4.42
N PRO A 141 11.14 -12.00 5.01
CA PRO A 141 10.36 -13.14 4.53
C PRO A 141 9.85 -12.94 3.10
N VAL A 142 9.92 -14.01 2.31
CA VAL A 142 9.54 -14.02 0.88
C VAL A 142 8.16 -14.64 0.73
N ILE A 143 7.38 -14.12 -0.23
CA ILE A 143 6.08 -14.69 -0.60
C ILE A 143 6.28 -16.06 -1.25
N LYS A 144 5.60 -17.08 -0.71
CA LYS A 144 5.56 -18.44 -1.25
C LYS A 144 4.12 -18.83 -1.52
N ASN A 145 3.83 -19.25 -2.76
CA ASN A 145 2.48 -19.63 -3.20
C ASN A 145 1.40 -18.57 -2.92
N GLY A 146 1.76 -17.29 -3.01
CA GLY A 146 0.85 -16.16 -2.74
C GLY A 146 0.67 -15.79 -1.27
N TYR A 147 1.39 -16.44 -0.34
CA TYR A 147 1.33 -16.15 1.08
C TYR A 147 2.70 -15.79 1.65
N VAL A 148 2.73 -14.94 2.66
CA VAL A 148 3.94 -14.63 3.44
C VAL A 148 3.57 -14.58 4.91
N LYS A 149 4.48 -15.06 5.76
CA LYS A 149 4.38 -14.91 7.21
C LYS A 149 5.59 -14.08 7.66
N PRO A 150 5.39 -12.97 8.40
CA PRO A 150 6.50 -12.22 8.99
C PRO A 150 7.35 -13.11 9.91
N SER A 151 8.61 -12.71 10.12
CA SER A 151 9.53 -13.39 11.04
C SER A 151 9.03 -13.30 12.48
N ASP A 152 9.33 -14.30 13.30
CA ASP A 152 9.10 -14.29 14.76
C ASP A 152 10.34 -13.87 15.57
N ALA A 153 11.43 -13.52 14.89
CA ALA A 153 12.63 -12.96 15.52
C ALA A 153 12.37 -11.56 16.12
N PRO A 154 13.19 -11.10 17.09
CA PRO A 154 13.04 -9.78 17.69
C PRO A 154 13.04 -8.62 16.67
N GLY A 155 12.20 -7.61 16.92
CA GLY A 155 12.08 -6.45 16.04
C GLY A 155 11.39 -6.80 14.72
N PHE A 156 12.03 -6.46 13.60
CA PHE A 156 11.54 -6.75 12.25
C PHE A 156 12.21 -7.97 11.61
N GLY A 157 13.01 -8.74 12.37
CA GLY A 157 13.70 -9.92 11.87
C GLY A 157 14.74 -9.63 10.79
N ILE A 158 15.29 -8.41 10.76
CA ILE A 158 16.30 -7.99 9.78
C ILE A 158 17.68 -8.49 10.22
N GLU A 159 18.43 -9.10 9.30
CA GLU A 159 19.73 -9.74 9.56
C GLU A 159 20.89 -9.01 8.86
N VAL A 160 21.01 -7.71 9.10
CA VAL A 160 22.08 -6.90 8.50
C VAL A 160 23.42 -7.20 9.17
N SER A 161 24.41 -7.63 8.38
CA SER A 161 25.81 -7.81 8.80
C SER A 161 26.65 -6.55 8.51
N LEU A 162 27.82 -6.42 9.16
CA LEU A 162 28.78 -5.36 8.85
C LEU A 162 29.26 -5.43 7.40
N ASP A 163 29.59 -6.63 6.91
CA ASP A 163 30.01 -6.84 5.52
C ASP A 163 28.94 -6.37 4.52
N TRP A 164 27.67 -6.66 4.81
CA TRP A 164 26.54 -6.22 3.97
C TRP A 164 26.43 -4.69 3.91
N LEU A 165 26.68 -4.01 5.04
CA LEU A 165 26.71 -2.54 5.13
C LEU A 165 27.89 -1.95 4.37
N GLU A 166 29.09 -2.52 4.54
CA GLU A 166 30.31 -2.02 3.90
C GLU A 166 30.26 -2.12 2.37
N GLU A 167 29.66 -3.19 1.84
CA GLU A 167 29.44 -3.37 0.39
C GLU A 167 28.53 -2.28 -0.21
N ARG A 168 27.57 -1.77 0.57
CA ARG A 168 26.54 -0.79 0.13
C ARG A 168 26.80 0.63 0.59
N ALA A 169 27.83 0.84 1.41
CA ALA A 169 28.23 2.17 1.84
C ALA A 169 28.76 2.95 0.63
N VAL A 170 28.08 4.05 0.29
CA VAL A 170 28.63 5.04 -0.64
C VAL A 170 29.78 5.74 0.09
N ARG A 171 31.00 5.53 -0.40
CA ARG A 171 32.21 6.20 0.11
C ARG A 171 32.42 7.56 -0.54
#